data_AF-A0A2P4XT43-F1
#
_entry.id   AF-A0A2P4XT43-F1
#
_cell.length_a   1.000
_cell.length_b   1.000
_cell.length_c   1.000
_cell.angle_alpha   90.00
_cell.angle_beta   90.00
_cell.angle_gamma   90.00
#
_symmetry.space_group_name_H-M   'P 1'
#
loop_
_entity.id
_entity.type
_entity.pdbx_description
1 polymer ?
#
loop_
_entity_poly.entity_id
_entity_poly.type
_entity_poly.pdbx_seq_one_letter_code
_entity_poly.pdbx_strand_id
1 'polypeptide(L)'
;RHRCSQVFMDGGHANRGLSTAFSRKYDDFVCSNLRCNDCDFTVVQFPGKKWDSSADYMFFRENVPSEAKLRVKMETAPDFAAYACQCKWLSISSQTRVDQCQVKWSCAGH
;
A
#
# COMPACT_ATOMS: atom_id res chain seq x y z
N ARG A 1 19.57 0.95 8.58
CA ARG A 1 18.22 0.80 7.99
C ARG A 1 17.20 1.12 9.07
N HIS A 2 16.49 2.24 8.95
CA HIS A 2 15.47 2.61 9.92
C HIS A 2 14.13 2.01 9.48
N ARG A 3 13.50 1.21 10.35
CA ARG A 3 12.17 0.63 10.09
C ARG A 3 11.11 1.45 10.81
N CYS A 4 9.93 1.59 10.20
CA CYS A 4 8.79 2.19 10.86
C CYS A 4 8.39 1.33 12.09
N SER A 5 8.20 1.97 13.25
CA SER A 5 7.74 1.30 14.48
C SER A 5 6.29 0.82 14.36
N GLN A 6 5.47 1.59 13.65
CA GLN A 6 4.11 1.25 13.27
C GLN A 6 3.91 1.57 11.79
N VAL A 7 3.14 0.73 11.11
CA VAL A 7 2.95 0.81 9.66
C VAL A 7 1.48 1.09 9.38
N PHE A 8 1.23 2.27 8.82
CA PHE A 8 -0.09 2.73 8.41
C PHE A 8 -0.19 2.76 6.88
N MET A 9 -1.41 2.59 6.38
CA MET A 9 -1.85 2.85 5.01
C MET A 9 -2.93 3.92 5.07
N ASP A 10 -3.15 4.65 3.98
CA ASP A 10 -4.16 5.71 3.93
C ASP A 10 -4.74 5.82 2.51
N GLY A 11 -5.87 6.53 2.37
CA GLY A 11 -6.49 6.91 1.10
C GLY A 11 -5.64 7.80 0.19
N GLY A 12 -4.41 8.14 0.58
CA GLY A 12 -3.48 8.91 -0.24
C GLY A 12 -3.46 10.40 0.07
N HIS A 13 -4.12 10.81 1.16
CA HIS A 13 -4.11 12.16 1.70
C HIS A 13 -2.92 12.40 2.64
N ALA A 14 -2.40 11.33 3.24
CA ALA A 14 -1.23 11.34 4.10
C ALA A 14 0.10 11.56 3.33
N ASN A 15 1.04 12.27 3.97
CA ASN A 15 2.43 12.35 3.52
C ASN A 15 3.07 10.95 3.49
N ARG A 16 3.94 10.67 2.51
CA ARG A 16 4.58 9.34 2.37
C ARG A 16 6.03 9.41 2.82
N GLY A 17 6.41 8.66 3.85
CA GLY A 17 7.75 8.76 4.46
C GLY A 17 8.02 7.80 5.62
N LEU A 18 9.13 8.04 6.34
CA LEU A 18 9.52 7.26 7.51
C LEU A 18 8.67 7.67 8.73
N SER A 19 7.88 6.73 9.27
CA SER A 19 7.19 6.92 10.55
C SER A 19 8.16 6.64 11.70
N THR A 20 8.54 7.67 12.44
CA THR A 20 9.39 7.53 13.64
C THR A 20 8.53 7.49 14.92
N ALA A 21 9.08 7.00 16.03
CA ALA A 21 8.36 6.95 17.32
C ALA A 21 7.95 8.34 17.87
N PHE A 22 8.52 9.43 17.34
CA PHE A 22 8.20 10.80 17.69
C PHE A 22 7.24 11.48 16.71
N SER A 23 6.88 10.81 15.62
CA SER A 23 5.80 11.24 14.73
C SER A 23 4.53 11.27 15.58
N ARG A 24 4.06 12.47 15.93
CA ARG A 24 2.84 12.64 16.73
C ARG A 24 1.71 11.94 15.98
N LYS A 25 0.68 11.51 16.71
CA LYS A 25 -0.58 10.90 16.24
C LYS A 25 -1.28 11.57 15.03
N TYR A 26 -0.77 12.71 14.57
CA TYR A 26 -1.29 13.62 13.54
C TYR A 26 -0.25 14.01 12.47
N ASP A 27 0.98 13.49 12.52
CA ASP A 27 1.90 13.60 11.38
C ASP A 27 1.64 12.40 10.47
N ASP A 28 0.79 12.62 9.48
CA ASP A 28 0.25 11.67 8.51
C ASP A 28 1.35 11.00 7.67
N PHE A 29 2.19 10.12 8.24
CA PHE A 29 3.26 9.44 7.50
C PHE A 29 2.91 7.97 7.22
N VAL A 30 2.54 7.70 5.97
CA VAL A 30 2.38 6.34 5.44
C VAL A 30 3.73 5.81 4.97
N CYS A 31 4.01 4.54 5.27
CA CYS A 31 5.28 3.91 4.89
C CYS A 31 5.38 3.79 3.35
N SER A 32 6.40 4.42 2.75
CA SER A 32 6.64 4.31 1.31
C SER A 32 7.38 3.03 0.89
N ASN A 33 7.97 2.29 1.83
CA ASN A 33 8.72 1.05 1.54
C ASN A 33 8.11 -0.18 2.21
N LEU A 34 6.89 -0.52 1.80
CA LEU A 34 6.17 -1.71 2.23
C LEU A 34 6.64 -2.95 1.45
N ARG A 35 6.76 -4.09 2.13
CA ARG A 35 7.09 -5.39 1.54
C ARG A 35 6.16 -6.46 2.10
N CYS A 36 5.73 -7.38 1.23
CA CYS A 36 4.88 -8.48 1.61
C CYS A 36 5.72 -9.65 2.12
N ASN A 37 5.40 -10.20 3.29
CA ASN A 37 6.14 -11.33 3.87
C ASN A 37 5.73 -12.69 3.28
N ASP A 38 4.62 -12.77 2.52
CA ASP A 38 4.19 -14.04 1.90
C ASP A 38 4.79 -14.25 0.50
N CYS A 39 4.87 -13.20 -0.33
CA CYS A 39 5.47 -13.28 -1.68
C CYS A 39 6.84 -12.60 -1.79
N ASP A 40 7.29 -11.90 -0.76
CA ASP A 40 8.56 -11.16 -0.72
C ASP A 40 8.67 -10.00 -1.75
N PHE A 41 7.57 -9.60 -2.38
CA PHE A 41 7.53 -8.44 -3.28
C PHE A 41 7.27 -7.13 -2.52
N THR A 42 7.84 -6.05 -3.06
CA THR A 42 7.48 -4.68 -2.67
C THR A 42 6.01 -4.42 -2.96
N VAL A 43 5.32 -3.77 -2.02
CA VAL A 43 3.94 -3.36 -2.19
C VAL A 43 3.93 -2.05 -2.97
N VAL A 44 3.38 -2.08 -4.18
CA VAL A 44 3.15 -0.89 -5.00
C VAL A 44 1.97 -0.09 -4.43
N GLN A 45 2.05 1.24 -4.52
CA GLN A 45 1.10 2.15 -3.88
C GLN A 45 0.70 3.28 -4.81
N PHE A 46 -0.57 3.37 -5.19
CA PHE A 46 -1.10 4.35 -6.12
C PHE A 46 -2.15 5.23 -5.43
N PRO A 47 -1.80 6.44 -4.95
CA PRO A 47 -2.76 7.37 -4.38
C PRO A 47 -3.68 7.95 -5.46
N GLY A 48 -4.90 8.28 -5.08
CA GLY A 48 -5.95 8.73 -6.01
C GLY A 48 -6.50 7.62 -6.91
N LYS A 49 -6.28 6.35 -6.55
CA LYS A 49 -6.66 5.16 -7.32
C LYS A 49 -7.27 4.10 -6.42
N LYS A 50 -8.14 3.29 -6.99
CA LYS A 50 -8.64 2.04 -6.39
C LYS A 50 -8.60 0.91 -7.42
N TRP A 51 -8.52 -0.32 -6.95
CA TRP A 51 -8.66 -1.50 -7.82
C TRP A 51 -10.11 -1.65 -8.30
N ASP A 52 -10.25 -1.96 -9.59
CA ASP A 52 -11.51 -2.34 -10.20
C ASP A 52 -12.00 -3.68 -9.63
N SER A 53 -13.32 -3.86 -9.53
CA SER A 53 -13.93 -5.08 -8.95
C SER A 53 -13.64 -6.35 -9.75
N SER A 54 -13.25 -6.22 -11.02
CA SER A 54 -12.83 -7.31 -11.91
C SER A 54 -11.34 -7.64 -11.82
N ALA A 55 -10.58 -7.00 -10.92
CA ALA A 55 -9.20 -7.38 -10.63
C ALA A 55 -9.17 -8.67 -9.82
N ASP A 56 -8.37 -9.65 -10.26
CA ASP A 56 -8.27 -10.96 -9.63
C ASP A 56 -6.82 -11.33 -9.28
N TYR A 57 -6.67 -12.47 -8.60
CA TYR A 57 -5.38 -12.96 -8.16
C TYR A 57 -4.36 -13.14 -9.29
N MET A 58 -4.78 -13.67 -10.45
CA MET A 58 -3.87 -13.92 -11.57
C MET A 58 -3.39 -12.61 -12.18
N PHE A 59 -4.26 -11.61 -12.25
CA PHE A 59 -3.88 -10.28 -12.69
C PHE A 59 -2.73 -9.71 -11.84
N PHE A 60 -2.82 -9.76 -10.51
CA PHE A 60 -1.75 -9.22 -9.66
C PHE A 60 -0.46 -10.04 -9.74
N ARG A 61 -0.57 -11.37 -9.79
CA ARG A 61 0.58 -12.26 -9.89
C ARG A 61 1.42 -12.01 -11.15
N GLU A 62 0.77 -11.81 -12.29
CA GLU A 62 1.43 -11.62 -13.59
C GLU A 62 1.91 -10.18 -13.83
N ASN A 63 1.26 -9.19 -13.20
CA ASN A 63 1.46 -7.79 -13.55
C ASN A 63 2.20 -6.96 -12.50
N VAL A 64 2.25 -7.36 -11.22
CA VAL A 64 3.05 -6.63 -10.21
C VAL A 64 4.55 -6.93 -10.43
N PRO A 65 5.44 -5.90 -10.47
CA PRO A 65 5.21 -4.50 -10.10
C PRO A 65 5.01 -3.51 -11.27
N SER A 66 4.67 -3.98 -12.47
CA SER A 66 4.53 -3.14 -13.67
C SER A 66 3.32 -2.21 -13.58
N GLU A 67 3.56 -0.95 -13.23
CA GLU A 67 2.50 0.07 -13.18
C GLU A 67 1.73 0.21 -14.49
N ALA A 68 2.42 0.15 -15.64
CA ALA A 68 1.78 0.26 -16.95
C ALA A 68 0.72 -0.83 -17.16
N LYS A 69 1.00 -2.06 -16.74
CA LYS A 69 0.03 -3.17 -16.84
C LYS A 69 -1.06 -3.07 -15.77
N LEU A 70 -0.71 -2.63 -14.56
CA LEU A 70 -1.65 -2.51 -13.44
C LEU A 70 -2.70 -1.41 -13.67
N ARG A 71 -2.36 -0.32 -14.38
CA ARG A 71 -3.28 0.79 -14.70
C ARG A 71 -4.56 0.35 -15.41
N VAL A 72 -4.55 -0.79 -16.11
CA VAL A 72 -5.72 -1.34 -16.83
C VAL A 72 -6.86 -1.72 -15.87
N LYS A 73 -6.55 -2.08 -14.61
CA LYS A 73 -7.53 -2.48 -13.59
C LYS A 73 -7.59 -1.47 -12.44
N MET A 74 -7.26 -0.21 -12.70
CA MET A 74 -7.38 0.88 -11.74
C MET A 74 -8.44 1.88 -12.17
N GLU A 75 -9.26 2.29 -11.22
CA GLU A 75 -10.18 3.40 -11.38
C GLU A 75 -9.62 4.66 -10.71
N THR A 76 -9.94 5.84 -11.25
CA THR A 76 -9.65 7.12 -10.57
C THR A 76 -10.58 7.27 -9.37
N ALA A 77 -9.98 7.44 -8.19
CA ALA A 77 -10.69 7.59 -6.94
C ALA A 77 -9.84 8.47 -6.00
N PRO A 78 -10.03 9.81 -6.02
CA PRO A 78 -9.17 10.76 -5.31
C PRO A 78 -9.02 10.47 -3.80
N ASP A 79 -10.07 9.94 -3.17
CA ASP A 79 -10.07 9.63 -1.74
C ASP A 79 -9.58 8.22 -1.40
N PHE A 80 -9.02 7.52 -2.37
CA PHE A 80 -8.54 6.15 -2.21
C PHE A 80 -7.07 6.01 -2.64
N ALA A 81 -6.39 5.05 -2.02
CA ALA A 81 -5.14 4.55 -2.53
C ALA A 81 -5.20 3.03 -2.75
N ALA A 82 -4.68 2.63 -3.91
CA ALA A 82 -4.57 1.24 -4.32
C ALA A 82 -3.21 0.70 -3.90
N TYR A 83 -3.22 -0.38 -3.12
CA TYR A 83 -2.04 -1.10 -2.67
C TYR A 83 -2.04 -2.50 -3.27
N ALA A 84 -0.90 -2.98 -3.75
CA ALA A 84 -0.80 -4.38 -4.18
C ALA A 84 0.61 -4.96 -4.06
N CYS A 85 0.68 -6.26 -3.81
CA CYS A 85 1.81 -7.12 -4.12
C CYS A 85 1.32 -8.25 -5.07
N GLN A 86 2.16 -9.23 -5.38
CA GLN A 86 1.75 -10.33 -6.27
C GLN A 86 0.67 -11.26 -5.67
N CYS A 87 0.43 -11.24 -4.36
CA CYS A 87 -0.51 -12.17 -3.72
C CYS A 87 -1.71 -11.51 -3.02
N LYS A 88 -1.66 -10.19 -2.78
CA LYS A 88 -2.68 -9.43 -2.04
C LYS A 88 -2.79 -8.02 -2.63
N TRP A 89 -4.00 -7.47 -2.58
CA TRP A 89 -4.30 -6.11 -3.01
C TRP A 89 -5.39 -5.52 -2.12
N LEU A 90 -5.37 -4.20 -1.95
CA LEU A 90 -6.32 -3.45 -1.12
C LEU A 90 -6.59 -2.09 -1.75
N SER A 91 -7.80 -1.58 -1.56
CA SER A 91 -8.16 -0.19 -1.82
C SER A 91 -8.55 0.43 -0.48
N ILE A 92 -7.76 1.39 0.01
CA ILE A 92 -7.97 2.03 1.31
C ILE A 92 -8.47 3.44 1.07
N SER A 93 -9.46 3.91 1.84
CA SER A 93 -9.95 5.30 1.81
C SER A 93 -9.67 6.11 3.08
N SER A 94 -9.36 5.43 4.18
CA SER A 94 -9.08 6.06 5.47
C SER A 94 -7.85 5.43 6.11
N GLN A 95 -7.13 6.24 6.88
CA GLN A 95 -5.93 5.78 7.55
C GLN A 95 -6.20 4.53 8.40
N THR A 96 -5.54 3.43 8.05
CA THR A 96 -5.75 2.12 8.64
C THR A 96 -4.40 1.47 8.92
N ARG A 97 -4.31 0.73 10.03
CA ARG A 97 -3.10 -0.04 10.33
C ARG A 97 -3.02 -1.28 9.46
N VAL A 98 -1.82 -1.61 8.99
CA VAL A 98 -1.61 -2.80 8.14
C VAL A 98 -2.05 -4.10 8.82
N ASP A 99 -1.86 -4.21 10.14
CA ASP A 99 -2.23 -5.40 10.92
C ASP A 99 -3.75 -5.63 11.02
N GLN A 100 -4.57 -4.64 10.67
CA GLN A 100 -6.02 -4.76 10.62
C GLN A 100 -6.54 -5.27 9.27
N CYS A 101 -5.71 -5.29 8.22
CA CYS A 101 -6.14 -5.53 6.84
C CYS A 101 -5.96 -6.97 6.33
N GLN A 102 -5.76 -7.96 7.21
CA GLN A 102 -5.50 -9.37 6.85
C GLN A 102 -4.38 -9.58 5.81
N VAL A 103 -3.38 -8.69 5.80
CA VAL A 103 -2.20 -8.77 4.94
C VAL A 103 -0.95 -8.80 5.80
N LYS A 104 0.06 -9.56 5.38
CA LYS A 104 1.35 -9.61 6.05
C LYS A 104 2.33 -8.63 5.43
N TRP A 105 2.00 -7.35 5.42
CA TRP A 105 2.90 -6.31 4.90
C TRP A 105 3.68 -5.66 6.04
N SER A 106 4.95 -5.31 5.79
CA SER A 106 5.83 -4.67 6.78
C SER A 106 6.78 -3.69 6.10
N CYS A 107 7.34 -2.77 6.89
CA CYS A 107 8.35 -1.84 6.39
C CYS A 107 9.67 -2.58 6.10
N ALA A 108 10.17 -2.50 4.86
CA ALA A 108 11.45 -3.08 4.44
C ALA A 108 12.68 -2.23 4.84
N GLY A 109 12.44 -1.10 5.51
CA GLY A 109 13.45 -0.16 5.99
C GLY A 109 13.70 0.98 5.00
N HIS A 110 13.97 2.16 5.54
CA HIS A 110 14.41 3.34 4.80
C HIS A 110 15.91 3.56 5.03
#